data_AF-A0A0D6LRC2-F1
#
_entry.id   AF-A0A0D6LRC2-F1
#
_cell.length_a   1.000
_cell.length_b   1.000
_cell.length_c   1.000
_cell.angle_alpha   90.00
_cell.angle_beta   90.00
_cell.angle_gamma   90.00
#
_symmetry.space_group_name_H-M   'P 1'
#
loop_
_entity.id
_entity.type
_entity.pdbx_description
1 polymer ?
#
loop_
_entity_poly.entity_id
_entity_poly.type
_entity_poly.pdbx_seq_one_letter_code
_entity_poly.pdbx_strand_id
1 'polypeptide(L)'
;MTVDLVLYGCFLERWLLNNTFYKSGGPIFFYTGNEGDVEDFATATGMMWDLAPKFNAAIIFAEHRFYGKSMPFGNDSYASIVNMGYLTSEQALADYAALLFALKFFSFHTPNNTMGVWYPKDAPVISFGGSYGGMLSAWFRIKYPHVVNGAWAASAPLIYFKGGGVDQGAFDAITTKTFVAAGCNRFIVANSWNAILNLSSTASGRDFLNNQFRIDPKSQINKTDDGWLLNAYFREAIEYMAMVDYPYPTGFLMPLPAWPVKVACGFMSAAGTNFSDKDLATMMYKASNVYYNSTGTLPYNCIDPSVCGDPGTSGLGNDQLGWPWQV
;
A
#
# COMPACT_ATOMS: atom_id res chain seq x y z
N MET A 1 48.92 9.59 -15.11
CA MET A 1 47.59 9.07 -15.47
C MET A 1 46.64 9.67 -14.46
N THR A 2 45.93 10.73 -14.83
CA THR A 2 44.97 11.42 -13.95
C THR A 2 43.64 10.69 -14.06
N VAL A 3 43.13 10.20 -12.94
CA VAL A 3 41.80 9.58 -12.87
C VAL A 3 40.90 10.61 -12.22
N ASP A 4 40.06 11.25 -13.03
CA ASP A 4 39.04 12.17 -12.52
C ASP A 4 37.92 11.33 -11.90
N LEU A 5 37.78 11.42 -10.57
CA LEU A 5 36.67 10.83 -9.86
C LEU A 5 35.48 11.81 -9.95
N VAL A 6 34.53 11.52 -10.84
CA VAL A 6 33.25 12.24 -10.87
C VAL A 6 32.39 11.72 -9.72
N LEU A 7 32.24 12.52 -8.66
CA LEU A 7 31.23 12.28 -7.63
C LEU A 7 29.86 12.65 -8.21
N TYR A 8 29.08 11.64 -8.61
CA TYR A 8 27.66 11.82 -8.84
C TYR A 8 26.95 12.11 -7.50
N GLY A 9 25.93 12.96 -7.51
CA GLY A 9 25.24 13.36 -6.28
C GLY A 9 24.69 12.16 -5.50
N CYS A 10 24.92 12.14 -4.18
CA CYS A 10 24.32 11.19 -3.25
C CYS A 10 23.10 11.81 -2.56
N PHE A 11 22.18 10.98 -2.08
CA PHE A 11 21.09 11.42 -1.21
C PHE A 11 21.07 10.59 0.08
N LEU A 12 20.30 11.07 1.07
CA LEU A 12 20.11 10.38 2.34
C LEU A 12 18.91 9.43 2.23
N GLU A 13 19.19 8.12 2.27
CA GLU A 13 18.17 7.08 2.42
C GLU A 13 17.91 6.85 3.91
N ARG A 14 16.64 6.92 4.34
CA ARG A 14 16.23 6.57 5.70
C ARG A 14 16.14 5.05 5.82
N TRP A 15 16.59 4.53 6.96
CA TRP A 15 16.42 3.13 7.30
C TRP A 15 16.35 2.99 8.82
N LEU A 16 15.70 1.93 9.28
CA LEU A 16 15.49 1.61 10.68
C LEU A 16 16.33 0.40 11.06
N LEU A 17 16.77 0.37 12.31
CA LEU A 17 17.61 -0.69 12.85
C LEU A 17 17.09 -1.16 14.20
N ASN A 18 17.05 -2.47 14.39
CA ASN A 18 16.95 -3.07 15.71
C ASN A 18 17.91 -4.26 15.85
N ASN A 19 18.81 -4.16 16.82
CA ASN A 19 19.84 -5.16 17.13
C ASN A 19 19.66 -5.84 18.46
N THR A 20 18.55 -5.61 19.14
CA THR A 20 18.29 -6.13 20.50
C THR A 20 18.44 -7.66 20.56
N PHE A 21 18.11 -8.35 19.46
CA PHE A 21 18.15 -9.82 19.38
C PHE A 21 19.37 -10.38 18.66
N TYR A 22 20.16 -9.53 18.02
CA TYR A 22 21.26 -9.98 17.17
C TYR A 22 22.37 -10.62 18.02
N LYS A 23 22.85 -11.77 17.56
CA LYS A 23 24.09 -12.38 18.05
C LYS A 23 25.02 -12.64 16.88
N SER A 24 26.32 -12.58 17.13
CA SER A 24 27.34 -12.86 16.10
C SER A 24 27.05 -14.18 15.40
N GLY A 25 27.04 -14.16 14.06
CA GLY A 25 26.68 -15.30 13.20
C GLY A 25 25.18 -15.44 12.89
N GLY A 26 24.31 -14.64 13.51
CA GLY A 26 22.89 -14.55 13.16
C GLY A 26 22.65 -13.86 11.81
N PRO A 27 21.47 -14.04 11.20
CA PRO A 27 21.14 -13.40 9.93
C PRO A 27 20.72 -11.93 10.11
N ILE A 28 20.68 -11.20 9.00
CA ILE A 28 20.00 -9.91 8.88
C ILE A 28 18.63 -10.17 8.25
N PHE A 29 17.56 -9.79 8.93
CA PHE A 29 16.23 -9.67 8.35
C PHE A 29 16.09 -8.27 7.79
N PHE A 30 15.98 -8.18 6.47
CA PHE A 30 15.99 -6.93 5.73
C PHE A 30 14.65 -6.69 5.04
N TYR A 31 13.86 -5.74 5.53
CA TYR A 31 12.63 -5.35 4.86
C TYR A 31 12.95 -4.44 3.68
N THR A 32 12.54 -4.84 2.48
CA THR A 32 12.59 -4.01 1.28
C THR A 32 11.38 -3.08 1.29
N GLY A 33 11.57 -1.87 1.84
CA GLY A 33 10.53 -0.84 1.91
C GLY A 33 9.87 -0.60 0.56
N ASN A 34 8.63 -0.16 0.58
CA ASN A 34 7.82 -0.05 -0.62
C ASN A 34 7.14 1.33 -0.67
N GLU A 35 5.97 1.42 -1.26
CA GLU A 35 5.25 2.65 -1.63
C GLU A 35 4.65 3.44 -0.45
N GLY A 36 5.44 3.73 0.59
CA GLY A 36 5.01 4.49 1.76
C GLY A 36 6.11 4.73 2.80
N ASP A 37 5.75 5.32 3.93
CA ASP A 37 6.68 5.56 5.05
C ASP A 37 7.15 4.22 5.65
N VAL A 38 8.47 4.08 5.83
CA VAL A 38 9.08 2.87 6.37
C VAL A 38 8.63 2.53 7.80
N GLU A 39 8.23 3.52 8.60
CA GLU A 39 7.77 3.32 9.98
C GLU A 39 6.41 2.60 10.04
N ASP A 40 5.54 2.82 9.04
CA ASP A 40 4.26 2.13 8.95
C ASP A 40 4.46 0.64 8.66
N PHE A 41 5.37 0.30 7.74
CA PHE A 41 5.75 -1.08 7.46
C PHE A 41 6.43 -1.75 8.65
N ALA A 42 7.27 -1.02 9.39
CA ALA A 42 7.90 -1.54 10.60
C ALA A 42 6.86 -1.90 11.68
N THR A 43 5.83 -1.08 11.83
CA THR A 43 4.73 -1.31 12.78
C THR A 43 3.83 -2.47 12.35
N ALA A 44 3.56 -2.61 11.05
CA ALA A 44 2.68 -3.64 10.51
C ALA A 44 3.34 -5.03 10.35
N THR A 45 4.67 -5.11 10.24
CA THR A 45 5.39 -6.36 9.92
C THR A 45 5.81 -7.14 11.17
N GLY A 46 4.83 -7.58 11.96
CA GLY A 46 5.02 -8.37 13.20
C GLY A 46 5.96 -9.57 13.04
N MET A 47 5.88 -10.26 11.89
CA MET A 47 6.64 -11.48 11.63
C MET A 47 8.16 -11.34 11.78
N MET A 48 8.75 -10.21 11.37
CA MET A 48 10.20 -10.00 11.52
C MET A 48 10.59 -9.90 13.00
N TRP A 49 9.77 -9.20 13.79
CA TRP A 49 9.97 -9.03 15.24
C TRP A 49 9.80 -10.35 15.99
N ASP A 50 8.82 -11.17 15.62
CA ASP A 50 8.55 -12.48 16.25
C ASP A 50 9.63 -13.52 15.95
N LEU A 51 10.24 -13.44 14.76
CA LEU A 51 11.26 -14.40 14.32
C LEU A 51 12.66 -13.99 14.79
N ALA A 52 12.97 -12.70 14.90
CA ALA A 52 14.34 -12.26 15.21
C ALA A 52 14.93 -12.85 16.51
N PRO A 53 14.19 -12.96 17.63
CA PRO A 53 14.69 -13.63 18.84
C PRO A 53 15.03 -15.11 18.62
N LYS A 54 14.31 -15.80 17.74
CA LYS A 54 14.51 -17.24 17.46
C LYS A 54 15.73 -17.49 16.60
N PHE A 55 16.01 -16.59 15.67
CA PHE A 55 17.14 -16.68 14.75
C PHE A 55 18.37 -15.90 15.21
N ASN A 56 18.28 -15.18 16.33
CA ASN A 56 19.25 -14.18 16.77
C ASN A 56 19.56 -13.15 15.67
N ALA A 57 18.51 -12.71 14.98
CA ALA A 57 18.62 -11.86 13.80
C ALA A 57 18.71 -10.38 14.16
N ALA A 58 19.42 -9.61 13.33
CA ALA A 58 19.25 -8.17 13.26
C ALA A 58 18.04 -7.85 12.39
N ILE A 59 17.35 -6.75 12.68
CA ILE A 59 16.22 -6.26 11.91
C ILE A 59 16.60 -4.93 11.27
N ILE A 60 16.39 -4.84 9.97
CA ILE A 60 16.61 -3.62 9.19
C ILE A 60 15.39 -3.39 8.32
N PHE A 61 14.87 -2.17 8.33
CA PHE A 61 13.88 -1.73 7.34
C PHE A 61 14.50 -0.60 6.52
N ALA A 62 14.66 -0.78 5.22
CA ALA A 62 15.16 0.27 4.34
C ALA A 62 13.99 0.98 3.67
N GLU A 63 13.94 2.30 3.74
CA GLU A 63 12.89 3.08 3.08
C GLU A 63 13.13 3.12 1.57
N HIS A 64 12.05 3.03 0.81
CA HIS A 64 12.16 3.13 -0.64
C HIS A 64 12.47 4.57 -1.06
N ARG A 65 13.38 4.74 -2.04
CA ARG A 65 13.62 6.07 -2.65
C ARG A 65 12.31 6.71 -3.12
N PHE A 66 12.21 8.02 -2.99
CA PHE A 66 11.02 8.84 -3.23
C PHE A 66 9.87 8.65 -2.25
N TYR A 67 9.98 7.81 -1.23
CA TYR A 67 8.91 7.67 -0.22
C TYR A 67 9.36 8.16 1.14
N GLY A 68 8.41 8.67 1.93
CA GLY A 68 8.64 9.13 3.29
C GLY A 68 9.67 10.27 3.36
N LYS A 69 10.87 9.98 3.88
CA LYS A 69 11.97 10.96 4.03
C LYS A 69 13.12 10.71 3.06
N SER A 70 13.04 9.65 2.25
CA SER A 70 14.11 9.21 1.36
C SER A 70 13.99 9.85 -0.01
N MET A 71 14.16 11.19 -0.05
CA MET A 71 13.87 12.03 -1.21
C MET A 71 15.15 12.43 -1.97
N PRO A 72 15.46 11.86 -3.15
CA PRO A 72 16.75 12.08 -3.82
C PRO A 72 17.04 13.53 -4.20
N PHE A 73 15.98 14.33 -4.39
CA PHE A 73 16.08 15.76 -4.70
C PHE A 73 15.33 16.61 -3.67
N GLY A 74 15.14 16.10 -2.44
CA GLY A 74 14.35 16.78 -1.41
C GLY A 74 12.93 17.08 -1.90
N ASN A 75 12.46 18.31 -1.68
CA ASN A 75 11.14 18.77 -2.13
C ASN A 75 10.97 18.76 -3.65
N ASP A 76 12.06 18.77 -4.41
CA ASP A 76 12.02 18.78 -5.88
C ASP A 76 11.96 17.36 -6.47
N SER A 77 11.87 16.31 -5.66
CA SER A 77 11.87 14.92 -6.15
C SER A 77 10.74 14.66 -7.14
N TYR A 78 9.57 15.28 -6.95
CA TYR A 78 8.43 15.19 -7.86
C TYR A 78 8.29 16.38 -8.82
N ALA A 79 9.23 17.32 -8.84
CA ALA A 79 9.08 18.57 -9.58
C ALA A 79 9.25 18.41 -11.11
N SER A 80 9.86 17.32 -11.58
CA SER A 80 10.07 17.08 -13.01
C SER A 80 10.17 15.60 -13.38
N ILE A 81 9.85 15.29 -14.64
CA ILE A 81 10.05 13.97 -15.27
C ILE A 81 11.52 13.51 -15.13
N VAL A 82 12.48 14.44 -15.19
CA VAL A 82 13.91 14.12 -15.05
C VAL A 82 14.22 13.60 -13.65
N ASN A 83 13.69 14.24 -12.61
CA ASN A 83 13.87 13.81 -11.23
C ASN A 83 13.15 12.48 -10.98
N MET A 84 11.89 12.38 -11.40
CA MET A 84 11.11 11.15 -11.28
C MET A 84 11.69 9.98 -12.10
N GLY A 85 12.50 10.24 -13.13
CA GLY A 85 13.21 9.22 -13.89
C GLY A 85 14.16 8.35 -13.06
N TYR A 86 14.51 8.76 -11.84
CA TYR A 86 15.29 7.95 -10.88
C TYR A 86 14.42 7.05 -9.99
N LEU A 87 13.09 7.17 -10.06
CA LEU A 87 12.15 6.31 -9.34
C LEU A 87 11.87 5.05 -10.17
N THR A 88 12.75 4.05 -10.04
CA THR A 88 12.56 2.72 -10.63
C THR A 88 12.85 1.62 -9.62
N SER A 89 12.31 0.43 -9.86
CA SER A 89 12.55 -0.73 -9.00
C SER A 89 14.03 -1.17 -9.02
N GLU A 90 14.71 -1.11 -10.16
CA GLU A 90 16.13 -1.46 -10.30
C GLU A 90 17.01 -0.57 -9.45
N GLN A 91 16.69 0.72 -9.45
CA GLN A 91 17.35 1.74 -8.67
C GLN A 91 17.14 1.53 -7.17
N ALA A 92 15.92 1.23 -6.72
CA ALA A 92 15.64 0.88 -5.33
C ALA A 92 16.38 -0.39 -4.88
N LEU A 93 16.42 -1.43 -5.72
CA LEU A 93 17.20 -2.65 -5.43
C LEU A 93 18.70 -2.37 -5.32
N ALA A 94 19.23 -1.43 -6.11
CA ALA A 94 20.62 -1.01 -6.02
C ALA A 94 20.90 -0.25 -4.71
N ASP A 95 19.96 0.57 -4.22
CA ASP A 95 20.07 1.23 -2.92
C ASP A 95 20.16 0.20 -1.79
N TYR A 96 19.25 -0.78 -1.77
CA TYR A 96 19.26 -1.85 -0.78
C TYR A 96 20.56 -2.67 -0.81
N ALA A 97 21.08 -2.96 -2.00
CA ALA A 97 22.36 -3.63 -2.17
C ALA A 97 23.51 -2.77 -1.61
N ALA A 98 23.52 -1.47 -1.91
CA ALA A 98 24.53 -0.54 -1.44
C ALA A 98 24.49 -0.35 0.09
N LEU A 99 23.29 -0.28 0.69
CA LEU A 99 23.10 -0.21 2.13
C LEU A 99 23.63 -1.47 2.82
N LEU A 100 23.24 -2.66 2.36
CA LEU A 100 23.75 -3.92 2.92
C LEU A 100 25.27 -4.08 2.72
N PHE A 101 25.80 -3.62 1.59
CA PHE A 101 27.24 -3.56 1.37
C PHE A 101 27.91 -2.62 2.38
N ALA A 102 27.39 -1.41 2.57
CA ALA A 102 27.93 -0.46 3.53
C ALA A 102 27.89 -1.00 4.96
N LEU A 103 26.78 -1.65 5.36
CA LEU A 103 26.63 -2.24 6.69
C LEU A 103 27.56 -3.44 6.94
N LYS A 104 27.90 -4.21 5.90
CA LYS A 104 28.81 -5.37 6.02
C LYS A 104 30.28 -5.02 5.81
N PHE A 105 30.58 -3.97 5.05
CA PHE A 105 31.95 -3.66 4.61
C PHE A 105 32.49 -2.32 5.12
N PHE A 106 31.68 -1.25 5.18
CA PHE A 106 32.18 0.11 5.44
C PHE A 106 31.90 0.62 6.86
N SER A 107 30.68 0.45 7.37
CA SER A 107 30.25 1.09 8.64
C SER A 107 30.81 0.45 9.90
N PHE A 108 31.55 -0.65 9.78
CA PHE A 108 32.01 -1.41 10.93
C PHE A 108 33.43 -1.89 10.67
N HIS A 109 34.36 -0.97 10.47
CA HIS A 109 35.80 -1.10 10.80
C HIS A 109 36.34 0.26 11.29
N THR A 110 35.44 1.20 11.59
CA THR A 110 35.79 2.56 12.00
C THR A 110 35.66 2.69 13.52
N PRO A 111 36.55 3.47 14.18
CA PRO A 111 36.52 3.69 15.63
C PRO A 111 35.23 4.36 16.17
N ASN A 112 34.33 4.84 15.30
CA ASN A 112 33.16 5.66 15.66
C ASN A 112 31.82 4.95 15.40
N ASN A 113 31.83 3.63 15.33
CA ASN A 113 30.60 2.84 15.26
C ASN A 113 29.77 3.01 16.54
N THR A 114 28.66 3.74 16.46
CA THR A 114 27.70 3.96 17.55
C THR A 114 26.62 2.86 17.65
N MET A 115 26.54 1.93 16.69
CA MET A 115 25.53 0.86 16.66
C MET A 115 25.89 -0.35 17.52
N GLY A 116 27.14 -0.47 17.98
CA GLY A 116 27.57 -1.46 18.99
C GLY A 116 27.58 -2.94 18.54
N VAL A 117 27.23 -3.24 17.28
CA VAL A 117 27.27 -4.60 16.70
C VAL A 117 28.17 -4.64 15.47
N TRP A 118 28.48 -5.83 14.94
CA TRP A 118 29.27 -5.99 13.72
C TRP A 118 28.65 -7.11 12.89
N TYR A 119 28.47 -6.88 11.59
CA TYR A 119 27.96 -7.89 10.66
C TYR A 119 29.12 -8.47 9.86
N PRO A 120 29.41 -9.77 10.01
CA PRO A 120 30.35 -10.46 9.14
C PRO A 120 29.98 -10.28 7.66
N LYS A 121 30.99 -10.25 6.79
CA LYS A 121 30.80 -10.18 5.32
C LYS A 121 29.87 -11.27 4.80
N ASP A 122 29.95 -12.45 5.40
CA ASP A 122 29.17 -13.65 5.12
C ASP A 122 27.88 -13.77 5.94
N ALA A 123 27.52 -12.77 6.75
CA ALA A 123 26.27 -12.77 7.51
C ALA A 123 25.08 -13.02 6.56
N PRO A 124 24.25 -14.06 6.78
CA PRO A 124 23.15 -14.36 5.89
C PRO A 124 22.13 -13.22 5.89
N VAL A 125 21.55 -12.91 4.73
CA VAL A 125 20.47 -11.91 4.62
C VAL A 125 19.22 -12.58 4.10
N ILE A 126 18.11 -12.40 4.81
CA ILE A 126 16.78 -12.78 4.33
C ILE A 126 16.00 -11.49 4.07
N SER A 127 15.58 -11.27 2.84
CA SER A 127 14.75 -10.11 2.50
C SER A 127 13.28 -10.39 2.79
N PHE A 128 12.57 -9.41 3.33
CA PHE A 128 11.15 -9.47 3.64
C PHE A 128 10.41 -8.34 2.92
N GLY A 129 9.19 -8.61 2.48
CA GLY A 129 8.31 -7.57 1.96
C GLY A 129 6.90 -8.05 1.71
N GLY A 130 5.93 -7.15 1.86
CA GLY A 130 4.54 -7.34 1.49
C GLY A 130 4.17 -6.53 0.24
N SER A 131 3.18 -6.95 -0.55
CA SER A 131 2.73 -6.20 -1.74
C SER A 131 3.88 -5.96 -2.73
N TYR A 132 4.07 -4.73 -3.22
CA TYR A 132 5.23 -4.33 -4.02
C TYR A 132 6.56 -4.53 -3.27
N GLY A 133 6.60 -4.36 -1.95
CA GLY A 133 7.76 -4.76 -1.13
C GLY A 133 8.07 -6.25 -1.26
N GLY A 134 7.05 -7.11 -1.38
CA GLY A 134 7.23 -8.53 -1.64
C GLY A 134 7.80 -8.79 -3.04
N MET A 135 7.38 -8.02 -4.04
CA MET A 135 7.96 -8.06 -5.38
C MET A 135 9.43 -7.66 -5.35
N LEU A 136 9.75 -6.55 -4.69
CA LEU A 136 11.12 -6.09 -4.46
C LEU A 136 11.95 -7.15 -3.75
N SER A 137 11.46 -7.78 -2.69
CA SER A 137 12.16 -8.87 -2.01
C SER A 137 12.46 -10.06 -2.93
N ALA A 138 11.48 -10.50 -3.73
CA ALA A 138 11.70 -11.58 -4.70
C ALA A 138 12.73 -11.18 -5.75
N TRP A 139 12.59 -10.00 -6.36
CA TRP A 139 13.52 -9.48 -7.36
C TRP A 139 14.91 -9.23 -6.79
N PHE A 140 15.02 -8.82 -5.53
CA PHE A 140 16.28 -8.60 -4.85
C PHE A 140 17.06 -9.90 -4.74
N ARG A 141 16.40 -10.97 -4.30
CA ARG A 141 17.00 -12.31 -4.29
C ARG A 141 17.36 -12.81 -5.68
N ILE A 142 16.55 -12.56 -6.70
CA ILE A 142 16.82 -12.99 -8.09
C ILE A 142 18.02 -12.25 -8.68
N LYS A 143 18.11 -10.93 -8.50
CA LYS A 143 19.13 -10.08 -9.13
C LYS A 143 20.42 -9.98 -8.32
N TYR A 144 20.32 -10.06 -7.00
CA TYR A 144 21.46 -9.97 -6.07
C TYR A 144 21.55 -11.21 -5.15
N PRO A 145 21.61 -12.45 -5.70
CA PRO A 145 21.68 -13.67 -4.89
C PRO A 145 22.98 -13.79 -4.07
N HIS A 146 24.00 -12.99 -4.43
CA HIS A 146 25.27 -12.86 -3.72
C HIS A 146 25.18 -11.91 -2.51
N VAL A 147 24.12 -11.09 -2.40
CA VAL A 147 23.83 -10.20 -1.27
C VAL A 147 22.77 -10.81 -0.36
N VAL A 148 21.70 -11.36 -0.95
CA VAL A 148 20.52 -11.88 -0.24
C VAL A 148 20.43 -13.40 -0.40
N ASN A 149 20.38 -14.13 0.70
CA ASN A 149 20.36 -15.60 0.77
C ASN A 149 18.97 -16.21 0.58
N GLY A 150 17.90 -15.46 0.85
CA GLY A 150 16.52 -15.89 0.66
C GLY A 150 15.56 -14.71 0.72
N ALA A 151 14.33 -14.90 0.22
CA ALA A 151 13.30 -13.87 0.21
C ALA A 151 11.98 -14.42 0.74
N TRP A 152 11.35 -13.67 1.63
CA TRP A 152 9.96 -13.82 2.04
C TRP A 152 9.12 -12.79 1.29
N ALA A 153 8.62 -13.17 0.12
CA ALA A 153 7.78 -12.34 -0.73
C ALA A 153 6.28 -12.56 -0.41
N ALA A 154 5.76 -11.85 0.59
CA ALA A 154 4.38 -12.01 1.05
C ALA A 154 3.40 -11.27 0.12
N SER A 155 2.38 -11.99 -0.36
CA SER A 155 1.31 -11.42 -1.20
C SER A 155 1.83 -10.58 -2.39
N ALA A 156 2.93 -11.01 -3.01
CA ALA A 156 3.59 -10.31 -4.10
C ALA A 156 2.96 -10.66 -5.47
N PRO A 157 2.32 -9.72 -6.19
CA PRO A 157 1.66 -10.01 -7.46
C PRO A 157 2.65 -10.10 -8.65
N LEU A 158 3.64 -10.99 -8.56
CA LEU A 158 4.76 -11.12 -9.50
C LEU A 158 4.37 -11.42 -10.96
N ILE A 159 3.16 -11.95 -11.18
CA ILE A 159 2.64 -12.34 -12.51
C ILE A 159 1.48 -11.46 -12.99
N TYR A 160 1.10 -10.43 -12.22
CA TYR A 160 -0.01 -9.52 -12.58
C TYR A 160 0.46 -8.42 -13.54
N PHE A 161 1.04 -8.85 -14.67
CA PHE A 161 1.59 -7.97 -15.70
C PHE A 161 1.10 -8.41 -17.08
N LYS A 162 1.20 -7.51 -18.07
CA LYS A 162 0.94 -7.85 -19.47
C LYS A 162 1.82 -9.04 -19.88
N GLY A 163 1.19 -10.13 -20.30
CA GLY A 163 1.89 -11.37 -20.68
C GLY A 163 2.16 -12.34 -19.53
N GLY A 164 1.79 -12.01 -18.29
CA GLY A 164 1.92 -12.88 -17.11
C GLY A 164 0.86 -13.99 -17.00
N GLY A 165 -0.11 -14.03 -17.92
CA GLY A 165 -1.12 -15.10 -17.99
C GLY A 165 -2.27 -14.97 -16.97
N VAL A 166 -2.38 -13.83 -16.28
CA VAL A 166 -3.51 -13.54 -15.38
C VAL A 166 -4.56 -12.72 -16.12
N ASP A 167 -5.83 -13.11 -15.96
CA ASP A 167 -6.98 -12.37 -16.48
C ASP A 167 -7.09 -10.97 -15.86
N GLN A 168 -7.39 -9.95 -16.66
CA GLN A 168 -7.47 -8.56 -16.19
C GLN A 168 -8.60 -8.34 -15.17
N GLY A 169 -9.65 -9.17 -15.21
CA GLY A 169 -10.75 -9.15 -14.25
C GLY A 169 -10.52 -10.04 -13.03
N ALA A 170 -9.37 -10.71 -12.91
CA ALA A 170 -9.11 -11.65 -11.81
C ALA A 170 -9.18 -10.98 -10.44
N PHE A 171 -8.64 -9.76 -10.31
CA PHE A 171 -8.69 -8.99 -9.07
C PHE A 171 -10.14 -8.71 -8.65
N ASP A 172 -10.93 -8.09 -9.55
CA ASP A 172 -12.33 -7.75 -9.31
C ASP A 172 -13.20 -9.00 -9.05
N ALA A 173 -12.91 -10.12 -9.71
CA ALA A 173 -13.58 -11.40 -9.49
C ALA A 173 -13.29 -11.98 -8.10
N ILE A 174 -12.04 -11.91 -7.64
CA ILE A 174 -11.67 -12.35 -6.29
C ILE A 174 -12.29 -11.42 -5.24
N THR A 175 -12.21 -10.11 -5.42
CA THR A 175 -12.87 -9.12 -4.54
C THR A 175 -14.37 -9.41 -4.43
N THR A 176 -15.05 -9.59 -5.56
CA THR A 176 -16.49 -9.97 -5.57
C THR A 176 -16.74 -11.26 -4.81
N LYS A 177 -15.89 -12.28 -5.01
CA LYS A 177 -16.01 -13.57 -4.32
C LYS A 177 -15.83 -13.41 -2.80
N THR A 178 -14.90 -12.58 -2.34
CA THR A 178 -14.67 -12.29 -0.92
C THR A 178 -15.94 -11.74 -0.26
N PHE A 179 -16.58 -10.73 -0.86
CA PHE A 179 -17.83 -10.17 -0.34
C PHE A 179 -18.98 -11.18 -0.35
N VAL A 180 -19.15 -11.93 -1.44
CA VAL A 180 -20.22 -12.94 -1.52
C VAL A 180 -20.01 -14.05 -0.49
N ALA A 181 -18.78 -14.51 -0.30
CA ALA A 181 -18.44 -15.52 0.70
C ALA A 181 -18.69 -15.02 2.14
N ALA A 182 -18.55 -13.71 2.37
CA ALA A 182 -18.84 -13.07 3.65
C ALA A 182 -20.35 -12.82 3.89
N GLY A 183 -21.22 -13.14 2.94
CA GLY A 183 -22.68 -13.07 3.08
C GLY A 183 -23.37 -11.92 2.35
N CYS A 184 -22.65 -11.17 1.51
CA CYS A 184 -23.28 -10.18 0.64
C CYS A 184 -24.13 -10.86 -0.45
N ASN A 185 -25.28 -10.28 -0.77
CA ASN A 185 -26.08 -10.66 -1.92
C ASN A 185 -25.38 -10.19 -3.20
N ARG A 186 -25.01 -11.15 -4.06
CA ARG A 186 -24.34 -10.91 -5.35
C ARG A 186 -25.11 -9.92 -6.23
N PHE A 187 -26.44 -9.94 -6.21
CA PHE A 187 -27.27 -9.04 -7.01
C PHE A 187 -27.09 -7.58 -6.58
N ILE A 188 -27.04 -7.32 -5.27
CA ILE A 188 -26.82 -5.97 -4.73
C ILE A 188 -25.44 -5.48 -5.18
N VAL A 189 -24.39 -6.28 -4.93
CA VAL A 189 -23.02 -5.95 -5.33
C VAL A 189 -22.90 -5.71 -6.85
N ALA A 190 -23.61 -6.47 -7.68
CA ALA A 190 -23.56 -6.31 -9.14
C ALA A 190 -24.23 -5.03 -9.64
N ASN A 191 -25.38 -4.69 -9.07
CA ASN A 191 -26.29 -3.71 -9.67
C ASN A 191 -26.18 -2.31 -9.04
N SER A 192 -25.56 -2.18 -7.86
CA SER A 192 -25.34 -0.87 -7.23
C SER A 192 -24.56 0.12 -8.09
N TRP A 193 -23.59 -0.35 -8.90
CA TRP A 193 -22.81 0.50 -9.79
C TRP A 193 -23.67 1.20 -10.84
N ASN A 194 -24.59 0.46 -11.46
CA ASN A 194 -25.52 1.00 -12.46
C ASN A 194 -26.58 1.87 -11.80
N ALA A 195 -27.06 1.50 -10.61
CA ALA A 195 -27.99 2.32 -9.83
C ALA A 195 -27.45 3.72 -9.54
N ILE A 196 -26.16 3.83 -9.21
CA ILE A 196 -25.49 5.12 -8.99
C ILE A 196 -25.50 5.98 -10.27
N LEU A 197 -25.17 5.38 -11.43
CA LEU A 197 -25.16 6.09 -12.71
C LEU A 197 -26.57 6.48 -13.18
N ASN A 198 -27.56 5.62 -12.95
CA ASN A 198 -28.96 5.94 -13.22
C ASN A 198 -29.43 7.13 -12.38
N LEU A 199 -29.10 7.15 -11.09
CA LEU A 199 -29.42 8.27 -10.21
C LEU A 199 -28.69 9.54 -10.64
N SER A 200 -27.39 9.47 -10.96
CA SER A 200 -26.61 10.65 -11.38
C SER A 200 -27.14 11.30 -12.68
N SER A 201 -27.82 10.52 -13.53
CA SER A 201 -28.42 11.02 -14.77
C SER A 201 -29.57 12.02 -14.58
N THR A 202 -30.18 12.07 -13.40
CA THR A 202 -31.32 12.96 -13.10
C THR A 202 -30.98 13.99 -12.04
N ALA A 203 -31.58 15.18 -12.09
CA ALA A 203 -31.34 16.21 -11.08
C ALA A 203 -31.74 15.75 -9.67
N SER A 204 -32.93 15.14 -9.53
CA SER A 204 -33.41 14.63 -8.25
C SER A 204 -32.60 13.43 -7.73
N GLY A 205 -32.01 12.62 -8.62
CA GLY A 205 -31.09 11.56 -8.23
C GLY A 205 -29.73 12.10 -7.77
N ARG A 206 -29.18 13.12 -8.43
CA ARG A 206 -27.97 13.83 -7.93
C ARG A 206 -28.21 14.47 -6.57
N ASP A 207 -29.35 15.14 -6.37
CA ASP A 207 -29.73 15.70 -5.08
C ASP A 207 -29.83 14.61 -4.01
N PHE A 208 -30.39 13.45 -4.34
CA PHE A 208 -30.44 12.30 -3.43
C PHE A 208 -29.02 11.83 -3.06
N LEU A 209 -28.14 11.59 -4.05
CA LEU A 209 -26.78 11.09 -3.82
C LEU A 209 -25.97 12.07 -2.96
N ASN A 210 -25.96 13.36 -3.32
CA ASN A 210 -25.22 14.41 -2.61
C ASN A 210 -25.67 14.53 -1.15
N ASN A 211 -26.97 14.53 -0.90
CA ASN A 211 -27.51 14.74 0.45
C ASN A 211 -27.46 13.46 1.30
N GLN A 212 -27.88 12.31 0.77
CA GLN A 212 -27.92 11.07 1.55
C GLN A 212 -26.52 10.57 1.91
N PHE A 213 -25.54 10.77 1.03
CA PHE A 213 -24.17 10.29 1.25
C PHE A 213 -23.27 11.37 1.85
N ARG A 214 -23.83 12.53 2.20
CA ARG A 214 -23.10 13.68 2.77
C ARG A 214 -21.85 14.01 1.95
N ILE A 215 -22.01 14.11 0.64
CA ILE A 215 -20.89 14.42 -0.26
C ILE A 215 -20.44 15.85 0.00
N ASP A 216 -19.14 16.05 0.22
CA ASP A 216 -18.55 17.35 0.50
C ASP A 216 -18.91 18.34 -0.62
N PRO A 217 -19.39 19.57 -0.31
CA PRO A 217 -19.70 20.59 -1.30
C PRO A 217 -18.66 20.78 -2.41
N LYS A 218 -17.36 20.60 -2.12
CA LYS A 218 -16.30 20.75 -3.13
C LYS A 218 -16.18 19.57 -4.11
N SER A 219 -16.87 18.45 -3.85
CA SER A 219 -16.81 17.20 -4.62
C SER A 219 -18.19 16.67 -5.05
N GLN A 220 -19.21 17.55 -5.05
CA GLN A 220 -20.58 17.15 -5.37
C GLN A 220 -20.74 16.67 -6.82
N ILE A 221 -21.69 15.75 -6.99
CA ILE A 221 -22.15 15.25 -8.29
C ILE A 221 -23.06 16.33 -8.90
N ASN A 222 -22.54 17.07 -9.88
CA ASN A 222 -23.23 18.21 -10.50
C ASN A 222 -23.76 17.89 -11.90
N LYS A 223 -23.08 17.01 -12.63
CA LYS A 223 -23.48 16.50 -13.96
C LYS A 223 -23.57 14.98 -13.95
N THR A 224 -24.16 14.42 -15.00
CA THR A 224 -24.39 12.97 -15.15
C THR A 224 -23.11 12.15 -14.95
N ASP A 225 -22.00 12.58 -15.56
CA ASP A 225 -20.74 11.85 -15.54
C ASP A 225 -20.04 11.86 -14.17
N ASP A 226 -20.40 12.78 -13.28
CA ASP A 226 -19.81 12.83 -11.93
C ASP A 226 -20.21 11.60 -11.09
N GLY A 227 -21.23 10.84 -11.51
CA GLY A 227 -21.56 9.55 -10.90
C GLY A 227 -20.39 8.55 -10.93
N TRP A 228 -19.46 8.69 -11.88
CA TRP A 228 -18.24 7.89 -11.92
C TRP A 228 -17.28 8.18 -10.77
N LEU A 229 -17.24 9.41 -10.26
CA LEU A 229 -16.44 9.76 -9.07
C LEU A 229 -16.91 8.96 -7.86
N LEU A 230 -18.23 8.85 -7.67
CA LEU A 230 -18.81 8.07 -6.58
C LEU A 230 -18.56 6.57 -6.76
N ASN A 231 -18.66 6.05 -7.98
CA ASN A 231 -18.31 4.65 -8.26
C ASN A 231 -16.83 4.37 -7.98
N ALA A 232 -15.92 5.28 -8.36
CA ALA A 232 -14.49 5.13 -8.08
C ALA A 232 -14.23 5.13 -6.56
N TYR A 233 -14.82 6.07 -5.83
CA TYR A 233 -14.75 6.14 -4.37
C TYR A 233 -15.28 4.87 -3.69
N PHE A 234 -16.41 4.33 -4.14
CA PHE A 234 -16.93 3.08 -3.56
C PHE A 234 -16.12 1.86 -3.97
N ARG A 235 -15.61 1.81 -5.21
CA ARG A 235 -14.75 0.73 -5.69
C ARG A 235 -13.50 0.61 -4.82
N GLU A 236 -12.84 1.73 -4.58
CA GLU A 236 -11.64 1.80 -3.74
C GLU A 236 -11.88 1.23 -2.34
N ALA A 237 -12.95 1.66 -1.65
CA ALA A 237 -13.31 1.09 -0.35
C ALA A 237 -13.55 -0.42 -0.39
N ILE A 238 -14.27 -0.92 -1.40
CA ILE A 238 -14.58 -2.34 -1.54
C ILE A 238 -13.30 -3.14 -1.78
N GLU A 239 -12.42 -2.68 -2.66
CA GLU A 239 -11.15 -3.33 -2.98
C GLU A 239 -10.21 -3.35 -1.77
N TYR A 240 -9.99 -2.20 -1.13
CA TYR A 240 -9.11 -2.13 0.04
C TYR A 240 -9.67 -2.92 1.22
N MET A 241 -10.98 -2.86 1.51
CA MET A 241 -11.57 -3.70 2.57
C MET A 241 -11.31 -5.20 2.33
N ALA A 242 -11.37 -5.67 1.08
CA ALA A 242 -11.04 -7.06 0.77
C ALA A 242 -9.56 -7.38 1.01
N MET A 243 -8.66 -6.43 0.77
CA MET A 243 -7.22 -6.58 1.02
C MET A 243 -6.89 -6.63 2.52
N VAL A 244 -7.63 -5.89 3.35
CA VAL A 244 -7.42 -5.80 4.80
C VAL A 244 -8.54 -6.47 5.62
N ASP A 245 -9.11 -7.57 5.11
CA ASP A 245 -10.15 -8.36 5.79
C ASP A 245 -9.59 -9.23 6.94
N TYR A 246 -8.92 -8.58 7.91
CA TYR A 246 -8.25 -9.22 9.01
C TYR A 246 -9.22 -9.71 10.10
N PRO A 247 -8.89 -10.79 10.84
CA PRO A 247 -9.75 -11.35 11.87
C PRO A 247 -9.80 -10.53 13.18
N TYR A 248 -9.12 -9.40 13.24
CA TYR A 248 -9.03 -8.49 14.38
C TYR A 248 -8.97 -7.03 13.88
N PRO A 249 -9.26 -6.04 14.74
CA PRO A 249 -9.17 -4.63 14.33
C PRO A 249 -7.75 -4.24 13.93
N THR A 250 -7.63 -3.45 12.87
CA THR A 250 -6.34 -2.96 12.35
C THR A 250 -6.42 -1.49 11.96
N GLY A 251 -5.27 -0.83 11.87
CA GLY A 251 -5.16 0.57 11.45
C GLY A 251 -4.11 0.79 10.36
N PHE A 252 -3.91 -0.19 9.47
CA PHE A 252 -2.86 -0.11 8.44
C PHE A 252 -3.18 0.92 7.35
N LEU A 253 -4.29 0.75 6.62
CA LEU A 253 -4.76 1.75 5.64
C LEU A 253 -5.72 2.75 6.30
N MET A 254 -6.72 2.19 6.99
CA MET A 254 -7.74 2.91 7.75
C MET A 254 -7.98 2.18 9.07
N PRO A 255 -8.48 2.86 10.12
CA PRO A 255 -9.00 2.18 11.30
C PRO A 255 -10.19 1.31 10.89
N LEU A 256 -10.09 0.00 11.06
CA LEU A 256 -11.13 -0.95 10.66
C LEU A 256 -11.43 -1.96 11.76
N PRO A 257 -12.68 -2.42 11.88
CA PRO A 257 -13.04 -3.48 12.81
C PRO A 257 -12.47 -4.83 12.35
N ALA A 258 -12.58 -5.84 13.20
CA ALA A 258 -12.39 -7.22 12.78
C ALA A 258 -13.40 -7.61 11.69
N TRP A 259 -12.94 -8.34 10.67
CA TRP A 259 -13.74 -8.79 9.53
C TRP A 259 -14.53 -7.66 8.86
N PRO A 260 -13.86 -6.60 8.37
CA PRO A 260 -14.54 -5.44 7.80
C PRO A 260 -15.46 -5.81 6.63
N VAL A 261 -15.13 -6.82 5.83
CA VAL A 261 -16.01 -7.28 4.73
C VAL A 261 -17.31 -7.86 5.28
N LYS A 262 -17.25 -8.64 6.37
CA LYS A 262 -18.45 -9.17 7.04
C LYS A 262 -19.32 -8.06 7.61
N VAL A 263 -18.71 -7.02 8.17
CA VAL A 263 -19.42 -5.83 8.66
C VAL A 263 -20.13 -5.12 7.50
N ALA A 264 -19.43 -4.89 6.38
CA ALA A 264 -19.99 -4.30 5.17
C ALA A 264 -21.15 -5.15 4.62
N CYS A 265 -21.02 -6.47 4.61
CA CYS A 265 -22.09 -7.38 4.17
C CYS A 265 -23.33 -7.35 5.06
N GLY A 266 -23.23 -6.90 6.31
CA GLY A 266 -24.41 -6.60 7.14
C GLY A 266 -25.39 -5.63 6.46
N PHE A 267 -24.89 -4.73 5.61
CA PHE A 267 -25.70 -3.76 4.86
C PHE A 267 -26.13 -4.25 3.47
N MET A 268 -25.51 -5.31 2.95
CA MET A 268 -25.73 -5.84 1.60
C MET A 268 -26.25 -7.29 1.60
N SER A 269 -26.86 -7.76 2.69
CA SER A 269 -27.30 -9.15 2.86
C SER A 269 -28.79 -9.38 2.55
N ALA A 270 -29.55 -8.33 2.22
CA ALA A 270 -30.98 -8.43 1.96
C ALA A 270 -31.27 -9.44 0.83
N ALA A 271 -32.18 -10.39 1.08
CA ALA A 271 -32.52 -11.43 0.11
C ALA A 271 -33.36 -10.88 -1.06
N GLY A 272 -33.28 -11.56 -2.21
CA GLY A 272 -34.03 -11.21 -3.41
C GLY A 272 -33.25 -10.32 -4.39
N THR A 273 -33.97 -9.83 -5.40
CA THR A 273 -33.40 -9.06 -6.52
C THR A 273 -34.27 -7.85 -6.92
N ASN A 274 -35.27 -7.51 -6.11
CA ASN A 274 -36.20 -6.43 -6.40
C ASN A 274 -35.90 -5.23 -5.49
N PHE A 275 -35.00 -4.37 -5.94
CA PHE A 275 -34.55 -3.19 -5.22
C PHE A 275 -34.62 -1.97 -6.14
N SER A 276 -34.97 -0.80 -5.60
CA SER A 276 -34.86 0.44 -6.35
C SER A 276 -33.40 0.89 -6.47
N ASP A 277 -33.10 1.79 -7.41
CA ASP A 277 -31.75 2.36 -7.52
C ASP A 277 -31.31 3.07 -6.23
N LYS A 278 -32.26 3.72 -5.52
CA LYS A 278 -31.99 4.36 -4.22
C LYS A 278 -31.63 3.35 -3.15
N ASP A 279 -32.27 2.18 -3.12
CA ASP A 279 -31.95 1.11 -2.18
C ASP A 279 -30.55 0.56 -2.46
N LEU A 280 -30.27 0.23 -3.72
CA LEU A 280 -28.98 -0.32 -4.15
C LEU A 280 -27.81 0.64 -3.86
N ALA A 281 -27.97 1.93 -4.19
CA ALA A 281 -26.96 2.95 -3.92
C ALA A 281 -26.75 3.15 -2.41
N THR A 282 -27.83 3.12 -1.62
CA THR A 282 -27.75 3.28 -0.15
C THR A 282 -27.06 2.10 0.52
N MET A 283 -27.33 0.87 0.06
CA MET A 283 -26.67 -0.33 0.57
C MET A 283 -25.17 -0.31 0.26
N MET A 284 -24.79 0.07 -0.97
CA MET A 284 -23.39 0.25 -1.35
C MET A 284 -22.71 1.34 -0.50
N TYR A 285 -23.33 2.52 -0.36
CA TYR A 285 -22.81 3.58 0.48
C TYR A 285 -22.55 3.12 1.91
N LYS A 286 -23.50 2.43 2.55
CA LYS A 286 -23.31 1.94 3.93
C LYS A 286 -22.18 0.92 4.03
N ALA A 287 -22.04 0.04 3.04
CA ALA A 287 -20.94 -0.92 2.98
C ALA A 287 -19.60 -0.21 2.80
N SER A 288 -19.44 0.66 1.81
CA SER A 288 -18.21 1.40 1.56
C SER A 288 -17.84 2.35 2.71
N ASN A 289 -18.83 2.91 3.40
CA ASN A 289 -18.61 3.80 4.56
C ASN A 289 -18.10 3.05 5.81
N VAL A 290 -18.10 1.70 5.83
CA VAL A 290 -17.34 0.92 6.82
C VAL A 290 -15.84 1.21 6.67
N TYR A 291 -15.36 1.41 5.44
CA TYR A 291 -13.96 1.73 5.17
C TYR A 291 -13.59 3.15 5.62
N TYR A 292 -14.35 4.14 5.12
CA TYR A 292 -14.02 5.55 5.31
C TYR A 292 -14.43 6.13 6.66
N ASN A 293 -15.41 5.52 7.35
CA ASN A 293 -16.04 6.12 8.52
C ASN A 293 -16.41 5.08 9.59
N SER A 294 -15.53 4.11 9.82
CA SER A 294 -15.67 3.12 10.90
C SER A 294 -15.80 3.76 12.29
N THR A 295 -15.19 4.93 12.50
CA THR A 295 -15.20 5.68 13.76
C THR A 295 -16.48 6.52 13.95
N GLY A 296 -17.26 6.72 12.88
CA GLY A 296 -18.45 7.57 12.89
C GLY A 296 -18.16 9.08 12.95
N THR A 297 -16.90 9.50 12.84
CA THR A 297 -16.48 10.91 13.00
C THR A 297 -16.34 11.67 11.68
N LEU A 298 -16.43 11.00 10.52
CA LEU A 298 -16.29 11.66 9.21
C LEU A 298 -17.52 12.55 8.93
N PRO A 299 -17.35 13.88 8.80
CA PRO A 299 -18.47 14.79 8.61
C PRO A 299 -19.05 14.72 7.19
N TYR A 300 -18.16 14.62 6.19
CA TYR A 300 -18.50 14.57 4.77
C TYR A 300 -17.61 13.57 4.03
N ASN A 301 -18.16 12.93 3.00
CA ASN A 301 -17.40 12.09 2.08
C ASN A 301 -16.89 12.96 0.94
N CYS A 302 -15.57 13.06 0.78
CA CYS A 302 -15.02 13.68 -0.41
C CYS A 302 -14.69 12.62 -1.46
N ILE A 303 -15.39 12.67 -2.59
CA ILE A 303 -15.34 11.61 -3.61
C ILE A 303 -14.48 11.98 -4.83
N ASP A 304 -13.99 13.22 -4.90
CA ASP A 304 -13.16 13.70 -6.00
C ASP A 304 -11.71 13.86 -5.52
N PRO A 305 -10.80 12.95 -5.92
CA PRO A 305 -9.41 13.00 -5.48
C PRO A 305 -8.67 14.22 -6.02
N SER A 306 -9.12 14.86 -7.11
CA SER A 306 -8.46 16.05 -7.66
C SER A 306 -8.54 17.28 -6.75
N VAL A 307 -9.53 17.32 -5.85
CA VAL A 307 -9.75 18.41 -4.90
C VAL A 307 -9.51 18.01 -3.44
N CYS A 308 -9.34 16.71 -3.17
CA CYS A 308 -9.21 16.16 -1.82
C CYS A 308 -7.95 15.35 -1.57
N GLY A 309 -7.21 14.97 -2.62
CA GLY A 309 -6.28 13.86 -2.53
C GLY A 309 -7.01 12.53 -2.44
N ASP A 310 -6.24 11.44 -2.43
CA ASP A 310 -6.76 10.08 -2.22
C ASP A 310 -6.99 9.83 -0.71
N PRO A 311 -8.25 9.75 -0.24
CA PRO A 311 -8.51 9.48 1.16
C PRO A 311 -8.30 8.00 1.52
N GLY A 312 -8.41 7.08 0.55
CA GLY A 312 -8.41 5.64 0.80
C GLY A 312 -7.03 5.08 1.10
N THR A 313 -5.97 5.73 0.63
CA THR A 313 -4.58 5.38 0.98
C THR A 313 -3.86 6.46 1.78
N SER A 314 -4.57 7.47 2.27
CA SER A 314 -3.97 8.58 3.03
C SER A 314 -3.13 8.13 4.24
N GLY A 315 -3.43 6.97 4.81
CA GLY A 315 -2.65 6.35 5.89
C GLY A 315 -1.23 5.90 5.49
N LEU A 316 -0.92 5.76 4.21
CA LEU A 316 0.41 5.39 3.70
C LEU A 316 1.34 6.60 3.52
N GLY A 317 0.86 7.81 3.82
CA GLY A 317 1.60 9.06 3.69
C GLY A 317 1.11 9.95 2.55
N ASN A 318 1.80 11.07 2.35
CA ASN A 318 1.40 12.12 1.40
C ASN A 318 1.99 11.95 -0.02
N ASP A 319 2.59 10.81 -0.32
CA ASP A 319 3.29 10.54 -1.58
C ASP A 319 2.34 10.21 -2.75
N GLN A 320 1.51 11.18 -3.11
CA GLN A 320 0.46 11.03 -4.13
C GLN A 320 0.99 10.88 -5.56
N LEU A 321 2.29 11.07 -5.80
CA LEU A 321 2.89 11.05 -7.15
C LEU A 321 3.89 9.91 -7.35
N GLY A 322 4.42 9.31 -6.27
CA GLY A 322 5.42 8.24 -6.37
C GLY A 322 4.85 6.99 -7.02
N TRP A 323 3.80 6.42 -6.42
CA TRP A 323 3.22 5.17 -6.93
C TRP A 323 2.56 5.33 -8.31
N PRO A 324 1.76 6.40 -8.58
CA PRO A 324 1.20 6.62 -9.91
C PRO A 324 2.23 6.76 -11.05
N TRP A 325 3.47 7.15 -10.74
CA TRP A 325 4.55 7.17 -11.72
C TRP A 325 5.13 5.80 -12.04
N GLN A 326 5.05 4.86 -11.09
CA GLN A 326 5.60 3.51 -11.24
C GLN A 326 4.65 2.54 -11.95
N VAL A 327 3.36 2.87 -12.04
CA VAL A 327 2.29 2.03 -12.63
C VAL A 327 1.87 2.46 -14.03
#